data_AF-A0A183HA95-F1
#
_entry.id   AF-A0A183HA95-F1
#
_cell.length_a   1.000
_cell.length_b   1.000
_cell.length_c   1.000
_cell.angle_alpha   90.00
_cell.angle_beta   90.00
_cell.angle_gamma   90.00
#
_symmetry.space_group_name_H-M   'P 1'
#
loop_
_entity.id
_entity.type
_entity.pdbx_description
1 polymer ?
#
loop_
_entity_poly.entity_id
_entity_poly.type
_entity_poly.pdbx_seq_one_letter_code
_entity_poly.pdbx_strand_id
1 'polypeptide(L)'
;MTDTAEHEWELNRENIRPLRSGRKVKSINDVFAGDKITMIEAEKRFEKDFEKAKVSDNPLDICLHYVIWFEEHFPTGKPSYLFSILTRIINTFGYREEFLNDERMLKFWMKLIENKSDANVDTFFERAYLAGCCRRLAKFYVRWAEIRENSHDINGARTVLKRGRDNCAEPLNLLNEASDALEMRALRNLSDSEGDFIDGSELDMQRLALGQLTGLGPNHEAPVFRNSFKKPYSLHSDIRSHRSESAKKENTFQIYQVRK
;
A
#
# COMPACT_ATOMS: atom_id res chain seq x y z
N MET A 1 -31.64 -35.33 4.66
CA MET A 1 -30.59 -34.93 5.61
C MET A 1 -29.74 -33.91 4.89
N THR A 2 -30.08 -32.63 5.07
CA THR A 2 -29.60 -31.52 4.25
C THR A 2 -28.29 -30.98 4.80
N ASP A 3 -27.22 -31.11 4.02
CA ASP A 3 -26.40 -29.97 3.56
C ASP A 3 -25.85 -28.95 4.56
N THR A 4 -25.73 -29.31 5.85
CA THR A 4 -25.18 -28.42 6.88
C THR A 4 -23.73 -28.02 6.57
N ALA A 5 -22.96 -28.91 5.93
CA ALA A 5 -21.59 -28.62 5.52
C ALA A 5 -21.50 -27.69 4.28
N GLU A 6 -22.53 -27.59 3.44
CA GLU A 6 -22.48 -26.76 2.23
C GLU A 6 -22.65 -25.25 2.49
N HIS A 7 -23.16 -24.87 3.66
CA HIS A 7 -23.50 -23.48 4.00
C HIS A 7 -22.61 -22.87 5.08
N GLU A 8 -21.52 -23.55 5.47
CA GLU A 8 -20.57 -23.06 6.47
C GLU A 8 -19.96 -21.70 6.08
N TRP A 9 -19.79 -21.45 4.78
CA TRP A 9 -19.31 -20.15 4.28
C TRP A 9 -20.28 -18.99 4.58
N GLU A 10 -21.60 -19.20 4.59
CA GLU A 10 -22.59 -18.15 4.85
C GLU A 10 -22.56 -17.72 6.32
N LEU A 11 -22.40 -18.71 7.20
CA LEU A 11 -22.29 -18.52 8.65
C LEU A 11 -20.99 -17.80 9.02
N ASN A 12 -19.92 -18.03 8.25
CA ASN A 12 -18.59 -17.51 8.52
C ASN A 12 -18.14 -16.38 7.58
N ARG A 13 -19.03 -15.78 6.78
CA ARG A 13 -18.67 -14.76 5.78
C ARG A 13 -17.85 -13.59 6.34
N GLU A 14 -18.13 -13.17 7.58
CA GLU A 14 -17.41 -12.09 8.26
C GLU A 14 -15.96 -12.47 8.62
N ASN A 15 -15.68 -13.77 8.73
CA ASN A 15 -14.36 -14.34 9.02
C ASN A 15 -13.55 -14.65 7.76
N ILE A 16 -14.08 -14.35 6.56
CA ILE A 16 -13.43 -14.64 5.28
C ILE A 16 -12.83 -13.36 4.73
N ARG A 17 -11.50 -13.32 4.59
CA ARG A 17 -10.81 -12.17 4.00
C ARG A 17 -11.12 -12.10 2.50
N PRO A 18 -11.58 -10.95 1.97
CA PRO A 18 -11.80 -10.77 0.54
C PRO A 18 -10.47 -10.81 -0.22
N LEU A 19 -10.45 -11.52 -1.34
CA LEU A 19 -9.31 -11.61 -2.25
C LEU A 19 -9.75 -11.15 -3.65
N ARG A 20 -8.88 -10.39 -4.35
CA ARG A 20 -9.16 -9.93 -5.73
C ARG A 20 -9.34 -11.09 -6.71
N SER A 21 -8.71 -12.23 -6.46
CA SER A 21 -8.84 -13.45 -7.26
C SER A 21 -10.07 -14.29 -6.93
N GLY A 22 -10.85 -13.92 -5.91
CA GLY A 22 -11.90 -14.78 -5.36
C GLY A 22 -11.36 -15.97 -4.55
N ARG A 23 -12.27 -16.85 -4.12
CA ARG A 23 -12.01 -18.05 -3.32
C ARG A 23 -12.87 -19.22 -3.79
N LYS A 24 -12.40 -20.44 -3.56
CA LYS A 24 -13.20 -21.66 -3.80
C LYS A 24 -14.13 -21.91 -2.61
N VAL A 25 -15.43 -21.97 -2.88
CA VAL A 25 -16.46 -22.21 -1.84
C VAL A 25 -16.26 -23.56 -1.14
N LYS A 26 -15.91 -24.60 -1.89
CA LYS A 26 -15.63 -25.94 -1.34
C LYS A 26 -14.53 -25.90 -0.28
N SER A 27 -13.39 -25.29 -0.59
CA SER A 27 -12.28 -25.14 0.36
C SER A 27 -12.67 -24.39 1.63
N ILE A 28 -13.55 -23.39 1.51
CA ILE A 28 -14.06 -22.65 2.67
C ILE A 28 -14.90 -23.58 3.55
N ASN A 29 -15.84 -24.32 2.95
CA ASN A 29 -16.68 -25.26 3.66
C ASN A 29 -15.86 -26.35 4.36
N ASP A 30 -14.87 -26.93 3.69
CA ASP A 30 -13.99 -27.97 4.26
C ASP A 30 -13.25 -27.46 5.51
N VAL A 31 -12.70 -26.24 5.45
CA VAL A 31 -11.95 -25.63 6.55
C VAL A 31 -12.84 -25.31 7.75
N PHE A 32 -14.07 -24.84 7.51
CA PHE A 32 -15.01 -24.52 8.59
C PHE A 32 -15.70 -25.78 9.15
N ALA A 33 -15.90 -26.81 8.33
CA ALA A 33 -16.50 -28.08 8.73
C ALA A 33 -15.58 -28.96 9.59
N GLY A 34 -14.25 -28.81 9.52
CA GLY A 34 -13.36 -29.51 10.45
C GLY A 34 -11.88 -29.62 10.07
N ASP A 35 -11.50 -29.42 8.80
CA ASP A 35 -10.11 -29.60 8.34
C ASP A 35 -9.24 -28.36 8.64
N LYS A 36 -9.11 -28.02 9.93
CA LYS A 36 -8.29 -26.89 10.39
C LYS A 36 -6.82 -27.28 10.47
N ILE A 37 -6.07 -26.89 9.45
CA ILE A 37 -4.61 -26.99 9.46
C ILE A 37 -3.99 -26.01 10.45
N THR A 38 -3.03 -26.49 11.21
CA THR A 38 -2.28 -25.66 12.17
C THR A 38 -1.21 -24.83 11.46
N MET A 39 -0.84 -23.70 12.07
CA MET A 39 0.24 -22.85 11.55
C MET A 39 1.57 -23.61 11.44
N ILE A 40 1.86 -24.48 12.41
CA ILE A 40 3.08 -25.30 12.47
C ILE A 40 3.15 -26.27 11.28
N GLU A 41 2.02 -26.87 10.93
CA GLU A 41 1.91 -27.76 9.78
C GLU A 41 2.09 -27.00 8.46
N ALA A 42 1.47 -25.82 8.35
CA ALA A 42 1.66 -24.94 7.20
C ALA A 42 3.12 -24.51 7.02
N GLU A 43 3.83 -24.20 8.11
CA GLU A 43 5.26 -23.88 8.10
C GLU A 43 6.15 -25.06 7.69
N LYS A 44 5.88 -26.26 8.24
CA LYS A 44 6.59 -27.48 7.82
C LYS A 44 6.40 -27.77 6.33
N ARG A 45 5.17 -27.61 5.84
CA ARG A 45 4.87 -27.79 4.43
C ARG A 45 5.59 -26.76 3.57
N PHE A 46 5.61 -25.49 4.00
CA PHE A 46 6.36 -24.44 3.31
C PHE A 46 7.82 -24.81 3.17
N GLU A 47 8.48 -25.19 4.26
CA GLU A 47 9.91 -25.49 4.24
C GLU A 47 10.22 -26.67 3.31
N LYS A 48 9.39 -27.72 3.35
CA LYS A 48 9.52 -28.87 2.45
C LYS A 48 9.35 -28.48 0.98
N ASP A 49 8.33 -27.69 0.65
CA ASP A 49 8.05 -27.27 -0.73
C ASP A 49 9.12 -26.27 -1.20
N PHE A 50 9.64 -25.43 -0.31
CA PHE A 50 10.69 -24.46 -0.59
C PHE A 50 12.05 -25.12 -0.87
N GLU A 51 12.43 -26.15 -0.10
CA GLU A 51 13.63 -26.95 -0.40
C GLU A 51 13.51 -27.69 -1.74
N LYS A 52 12.33 -28.23 -2.06
CA LYS A 52 12.07 -28.80 -3.38
C LYS A 52 12.18 -27.75 -4.49
N ALA A 53 11.66 -26.54 -4.27
CA ALA A 53 11.73 -25.46 -5.24
C ALA A 53 13.18 -25.09 -5.58
N LYS A 54 14.09 -25.05 -4.60
CA LYS A 54 15.50 -24.71 -4.84
C LYS A 54 16.22 -25.62 -5.84
N VAL A 55 15.83 -26.89 -5.92
CA VAL A 55 16.44 -27.91 -6.77
C VAL A 55 15.61 -28.19 -8.03
N SER A 56 14.41 -27.62 -8.13
CA SER A 56 13.52 -27.80 -9.27
C SER A 56 13.83 -26.84 -10.41
N ASP A 57 13.57 -27.26 -11.64
CA ASP A 57 13.58 -26.40 -12.83
C ASP A 57 12.43 -25.38 -12.82
N ASN A 58 11.36 -25.63 -12.05
CA ASN A 58 10.17 -24.79 -11.96
C ASN A 58 9.88 -24.33 -10.52
N PRO A 59 10.80 -23.58 -9.88
CA PRO A 59 10.68 -23.18 -8.47
C PRO A 59 9.42 -22.36 -8.19
N LEU A 60 9.08 -21.42 -9.08
CA LEU A 60 7.96 -20.50 -8.89
C LEU A 60 6.62 -21.22 -8.86
N ASP A 61 6.49 -22.32 -9.58
CA ASP A 61 5.23 -23.08 -9.63
C ASP A 61 4.95 -23.78 -8.30
N ILE A 62 5.97 -24.43 -7.74
CA ILE A 62 5.91 -25.07 -6.42
C ILE A 62 5.56 -24.02 -5.35
N CYS A 63 6.23 -22.87 -5.36
CA CYS A 63 5.93 -21.79 -4.43
C CYS A 63 4.52 -21.22 -4.62
N LEU A 64 4.03 -21.10 -5.86
CA LEU A 64 2.71 -20.57 -6.15
C LEU A 64 1.61 -21.54 -5.68
N HIS A 65 1.82 -22.84 -5.90
CA HIS A 65 0.95 -23.89 -5.38
C HIS A 65 0.85 -23.84 -3.86
N TYR A 66 1.96 -23.64 -3.16
CA TYR A 66 1.94 -23.46 -1.71
C TYR A 66 1.12 -22.23 -1.30
N VAL A 67 1.32 -21.07 -1.95
CA VAL A 67 0.59 -19.84 -1.61
C VAL A 67 -0.91 -19.98 -1.85
N ILE A 68 -1.32 -20.60 -2.96
CA ILE A 68 -2.73 -20.87 -3.25
C ILE A 68 -3.33 -21.81 -2.20
N TRP A 69 -2.63 -22.91 -1.90
CA TRP A 69 -3.04 -23.85 -0.86
C TRP A 69 -3.19 -23.14 0.50
N PHE A 70 -2.24 -22.28 0.87
CA PHE A 70 -2.30 -21.53 2.12
C PHE A 70 -3.52 -20.60 2.16
N GLU A 71 -3.78 -19.85 1.09
CA GLU A 71 -4.96 -18.98 1.03
C GLU A 71 -6.28 -19.74 1.13
N GLU A 72 -6.36 -20.95 0.56
CA GLU A 72 -7.52 -21.84 0.65
C GLU A 72 -7.75 -22.36 2.09
N HIS A 73 -6.69 -22.74 2.81
CA HIS A 73 -6.81 -23.35 4.14
C HIS A 73 -6.81 -22.32 5.30
N PHE A 74 -6.49 -21.06 5.01
CA PHE A 74 -6.55 -19.96 5.98
C PHE A 74 -7.49 -18.84 5.47
N PRO A 75 -8.82 -19.05 5.49
CA PRO A 75 -9.80 -18.10 4.95
C PRO A 75 -9.79 -16.73 5.65
N THR A 76 -9.52 -16.70 6.95
CA THR A 76 -9.34 -15.44 7.72
C THR A 76 -8.05 -14.70 7.36
N GLY A 77 -7.11 -15.40 6.73
CA GLY A 77 -5.82 -14.86 6.33
C GLY A 77 -4.80 -14.77 7.46
N LYS A 78 -3.52 -14.72 7.07
CA LYS A 78 -2.37 -14.52 7.96
C LYS A 78 -1.38 -13.57 7.27
N PRO A 79 -1.66 -12.25 7.24
CA PRO A 79 -0.90 -11.30 6.42
C PRO A 79 0.58 -11.27 6.78
N SER A 80 0.93 -11.23 8.07
CA SER A 80 2.34 -11.22 8.51
C SER A 80 3.11 -12.48 8.08
N TYR A 81 2.46 -13.64 8.11
CA TYR A 81 3.07 -14.88 7.66
C TYR A 81 3.26 -14.89 6.14
N LEU A 82 2.20 -14.58 5.39
CA LEU A 82 2.25 -14.49 3.93
C LEU A 82 3.34 -13.50 3.49
N PHE A 83 3.41 -12.33 4.13
CA PHE A 83 4.45 -11.34 3.87
C PHE A 83 5.86 -11.91 4.07
N SER A 84 6.09 -12.64 5.16
CA SER A 84 7.39 -13.27 5.46
C SER A 84 7.80 -14.29 4.40
N ILE A 85 6.91 -15.24 4.06
CA ILE A 85 7.23 -16.28 3.08
C ILE A 85 7.38 -15.70 1.66
N LEU A 86 6.57 -14.72 1.28
CA LEU A 86 6.66 -14.05 -0.02
C LEU A 86 7.98 -13.30 -0.14
N THR A 87 8.42 -12.65 0.94
CA THR A 87 9.74 -12.02 1.01
C THR A 87 10.86 -13.05 0.81
N ARG A 88 10.78 -14.23 1.46
CA ARG A 88 11.74 -15.33 1.27
C ARG A 88 11.78 -15.81 -0.18
N ILE A 89 10.63 -16.03 -0.80
CA ILE A 89 10.51 -16.46 -2.21
C ILE A 89 11.14 -15.42 -3.14
N ILE A 90 10.75 -14.15 -3.02
CA ILE A 90 11.23 -13.06 -3.87
C ILE A 90 12.74 -12.86 -3.71
N ASN A 91 13.26 -12.89 -2.48
CA ASN A 91 14.70 -12.71 -2.27
C ASN A 91 15.54 -13.88 -2.81
N THR A 92 14.96 -15.08 -2.92
CA THR A 92 15.67 -16.29 -3.38
C THR A 92 15.60 -16.46 -4.90
N PHE A 93 14.46 -16.15 -5.51
CA PHE A 93 14.22 -16.42 -6.93
C PHE A 93 13.99 -15.14 -7.76
N GLY A 94 13.54 -14.05 -7.16
CA GLY A 94 13.03 -12.87 -7.88
C GLY A 94 14.06 -12.09 -8.70
N TYR A 95 15.35 -12.27 -8.44
CA TYR A 95 16.44 -11.58 -9.13
C TYR A 95 17.16 -12.47 -10.14
N ARG A 96 16.69 -13.70 -10.37
CA ARG A 96 17.22 -14.56 -11.44
C ARG A 96 16.72 -14.05 -12.78
N GLU A 97 17.60 -14.03 -13.79
CA GLU A 97 17.30 -13.48 -15.12
C GLU A 97 16.07 -14.12 -15.77
N GLU A 98 15.91 -15.43 -15.61
CA GLU A 98 14.78 -16.23 -16.10
C GLU A 98 13.42 -15.78 -15.54
N PHE A 99 13.38 -15.16 -14.36
CA PHE A 99 12.15 -14.76 -13.69
C PHE A 99 11.91 -13.25 -13.67
N LEU A 100 12.82 -12.45 -14.25
CA LEU A 100 12.69 -10.99 -14.23
C LEU A 100 11.39 -10.53 -14.86
N ASN A 101 10.85 -11.20 -15.88
CA ASN A 101 9.58 -10.82 -16.52
C ASN A 101 8.54 -11.96 -16.49
N ASP A 102 8.59 -12.83 -15.48
CA ASP A 102 7.62 -13.92 -15.31
C ASP A 102 6.35 -13.42 -14.61
N GLU A 103 5.17 -13.75 -15.15
CA GLU A 103 3.88 -13.37 -14.54
C GLU A 103 3.68 -13.96 -13.13
N ARG A 104 4.24 -15.13 -12.83
CA ARG A 104 4.21 -15.74 -11.49
C ARG A 104 5.02 -14.92 -10.50
N MET A 105 6.16 -14.38 -10.93
CA MET A 105 6.95 -13.47 -10.12
C MET A 105 6.17 -12.18 -9.82
N LEU A 106 5.48 -11.64 -10.82
CA LEU A 106 4.59 -10.49 -10.63
C LEU A 106 3.49 -10.79 -9.59
N LYS A 107 2.89 -11.98 -9.63
CA LYS A 107 1.88 -12.39 -8.61
C LYS A 107 2.46 -12.38 -7.20
N PHE A 108 3.70 -12.84 -7.00
CA PHE A 108 4.34 -12.78 -5.68
C PHE A 108 4.55 -11.35 -5.21
N TRP A 109 5.00 -10.44 -6.09
CA TRP A 109 5.12 -9.02 -5.75
C TRP A 109 3.77 -8.38 -5.38
N MET A 110 2.71 -8.66 -6.15
CA MET A 110 1.37 -8.17 -5.85
C MET A 110 0.86 -8.67 -4.49
N LYS A 111 1.00 -9.98 -4.24
CA LYS A 111 0.58 -10.57 -2.96
C LYS A 111 1.41 -10.06 -1.79
N LEU A 112 2.72 -9.82 -1.98
CA LEU A 112 3.58 -9.28 -0.92
C LEU A 112 3.03 -7.94 -0.44
N ILE A 113 2.68 -7.10 -1.42
CA ILE A 113 2.15 -5.76 -1.22
C ILE A 113 0.78 -5.78 -0.52
N GLU A 114 -0.13 -6.66 -0.97
CA GLU A 114 -1.45 -6.83 -0.35
C GLU A 114 -1.39 -7.36 1.10
N ASN A 115 -0.29 -7.97 1.50
CA ASN A 115 -0.09 -8.52 2.85
C ASN A 115 0.81 -7.65 3.74
N LYS A 116 1.24 -6.48 3.26
CA LYS A 116 2.02 -5.52 4.06
C LYS A 116 1.11 -4.73 5.01
N SER A 117 1.64 -4.44 6.21
CA SER A 117 0.94 -3.68 7.26
C SER A 117 1.09 -2.15 7.18
N ASP A 118 2.01 -1.60 6.37
CA ASP A 118 2.40 -0.18 6.43
C ASP A 118 2.00 0.56 5.15
N ALA A 119 1.83 1.88 5.28
CA ALA A 119 1.35 2.79 4.24
C ALA A 119 2.28 2.96 3.02
N ASN A 120 3.56 2.54 3.10
CA ASN A 120 4.56 2.84 2.06
C ASN A 120 4.64 1.76 0.97
N VAL A 121 3.49 1.36 0.43
CA VAL A 121 3.38 0.30 -0.58
C VAL A 121 4.20 0.60 -1.85
N ASP A 122 4.28 1.86 -2.23
CA ASP A 122 5.02 2.34 -3.41
C ASP A 122 6.49 1.89 -3.42
N THR A 123 7.11 1.81 -2.24
CA THR A 123 8.53 1.43 -2.09
C THR A 123 8.83 0.01 -2.57
N PHE A 124 7.87 -0.92 -2.53
CA PHE A 124 8.06 -2.28 -3.03
C PHE A 124 8.04 -2.32 -4.55
N PHE A 125 7.19 -1.51 -5.20
CA PHE A 125 7.21 -1.36 -6.64
C PHE A 125 8.49 -0.69 -7.12
N GLU A 126 8.93 0.37 -6.46
CA GLU A 126 10.20 1.02 -6.81
C GLU A 126 11.38 0.05 -6.63
N ARG A 127 11.39 -0.75 -5.53
CA ARG A 127 12.40 -1.79 -5.34
C ARG A 127 12.39 -2.84 -6.46
N ALA A 128 11.21 -3.36 -6.82
CA ALA A 128 11.08 -4.33 -7.91
C ALA A 128 11.57 -3.73 -9.24
N TYR A 129 11.18 -2.48 -9.52
CA TYR A 129 11.60 -1.76 -10.71
C TYR A 129 13.11 -1.56 -10.76
N LEU A 130 13.73 -1.06 -9.68
CA LEU A 130 15.17 -0.84 -9.61
C LEU A 130 15.96 -2.14 -9.80
N ALA A 131 15.45 -3.24 -9.27
CA ALA A 131 16.06 -4.56 -9.42
C ALA A 131 15.89 -5.20 -10.82
N GLY A 132 15.12 -4.57 -11.73
CA GLY A 132 14.87 -5.11 -13.07
C GLY A 132 13.67 -6.05 -13.16
N CYS A 133 12.96 -6.28 -12.05
CA CYS A 133 11.81 -7.18 -12.02
C CYS A 133 10.58 -6.52 -12.64
N CYS A 134 9.82 -7.32 -13.39
CA CYS A 134 8.52 -7.06 -14.00
C CYS A 134 8.48 -5.88 -14.98
N ARG A 135 9.63 -5.39 -15.47
CA ARG A 135 9.71 -4.18 -16.32
C ARG A 135 9.03 -4.33 -17.68
N ARG A 136 8.85 -5.56 -18.19
CA ARG A 136 8.15 -5.81 -19.46
C ARG A 136 6.68 -6.19 -19.28
N LEU A 137 6.15 -6.16 -18.06
CA LEU A 137 4.76 -6.56 -17.79
C LEU A 137 3.88 -5.33 -17.59
N ALA A 138 2.93 -5.08 -18.49
CA ALA A 138 2.04 -3.91 -18.38
C ALA A 138 1.26 -3.92 -17.06
N LYS A 139 0.82 -5.11 -16.62
CA LYS A 139 0.13 -5.31 -15.32
C LYS A 139 0.91 -4.76 -14.13
N PHE A 140 2.24 -4.76 -14.18
CA PHE A 140 3.08 -4.18 -13.11
C PHE A 140 2.85 -2.68 -12.99
N TYR A 141 2.95 -1.94 -14.09
CA TYR A 141 2.79 -0.49 -14.12
C TYR A 141 1.36 -0.05 -13.85
N VAL A 142 0.36 -0.78 -14.36
CA VAL A 142 -1.06 -0.47 -14.10
C VAL A 142 -1.35 -0.52 -12.60
N ARG A 143 -0.97 -1.62 -11.94
CA ARG A 143 -1.18 -1.78 -10.49
C ARG A 143 -0.40 -0.76 -9.67
N TRP A 144 0.81 -0.41 -10.10
CA TRP A 144 1.61 0.62 -9.46
C TRP A 144 0.95 2.00 -9.59
N ALA A 145 0.45 2.34 -10.78
CA ALA A 145 -0.27 3.59 -11.01
C ALA A 145 -1.55 3.69 -10.17
N GLU A 146 -2.34 2.61 -10.07
CA GLU A 146 -3.53 2.56 -9.20
C GLU A 146 -3.20 2.83 -7.72
N ILE A 147 -2.05 2.36 -7.23
CA ILE A 147 -1.66 2.58 -5.84
C ILE A 147 -1.31 4.05 -5.61
N ARG A 148 -0.60 4.68 -6.54
CA ARG A 148 -0.33 6.12 -6.48
C ARG A 148 -1.60 6.96 -6.60
N GLU A 149 -2.51 6.55 -7.48
CA GLU A 149 -3.83 7.15 -7.63
C GLU A 149 -4.63 7.09 -6.31
N ASN A 150 -4.66 5.93 -5.65
CA ASN A 150 -5.32 5.78 -4.33
C ASN A 150 -4.65 6.64 -3.24
N SER A 151 -3.35 6.91 -3.36
CA SER A 151 -2.62 7.87 -2.52
C SER A 151 -2.80 9.34 -2.96
N HIS A 152 -3.72 9.61 -3.89
CA HIS A 152 -4.01 10.94 -4.46
C HIS A 152 -2.84 11.57 -5.25
N ASP A 153 -1.82 10.78 -5.63
CA ASP A 153 -0.71 11.20 -6.49
C ASP A 153 -0.99 10.87 -7.97
N ILE A 154 -1.89 11.63 -8.57
CA ILE A 154 -2.30 11.45 -9.98
C ILE A 154 -1.12 11.65 -10.94
N ASN A 155 -0.25 12.62 -10.66
CA ASN A 155 0.91 12.90 -11.51
C ASN A 155 1.95 11.77 -11.44
N GLY A 156 2.16 11.18 -10.26
CA GLY A 156 2.96 9.98 -10.12
C GLY A 156 2.36 8.79 -10.86
N ALA A 157 1.04 8.58 -10.77
CA ALA A 157 0.36 7.53 -11.53
C ALA A 157 0.58 7.67 -13.05
N ARG A 158 0.42 8.89 -13.60
CA ARG A 158 0.73 9.20 -15.02
C ARG A 158 2.18 8.88 -15.38
N THR A 159 3.12 9.26 -14.50
CA THR A 159 4.55 9.02 -14.71
C THR A 159 4.88 7.53 -14.74
N VAL A 160 4.24 6.74 -13.87
CA VAL A 160 4.41 5.28 -13.83
C VAL A 160 3.87 4.61 -15.10
N LEU A 161 2.70 5.01 -15.60
CA LEU A 161 2.14 4.48 -16.85
C LEU A 161 3.03 4.83 -18.05
N LYS A 162 3.53 6.07 -18.12
CA LYS A 162 4.50 6.50 -19.13
C LYS A 162 5.78 5.67 -19.06
N ARG A 163 6.31 5.44 -17.85
CA ARG A 163 7.48 4.57 -17.61
C ARG A 163 7.24 3.15 -18.14
N GLY A 164 6.02 2.62 -18.03
CA GLY A 164 5.66 1.32 -18.61
C GLY A 164 5.73 1.30 -20.14
N ARG A 165 5.28 2.37 -20.80
CA ARG A 165 5.41 2.52 -22.26
C ARG A 165 6.88 2.62 -22.69
N ASP A 166 7.68 3.41 -21.97
CA ASP A 166 9.10 3.58 -22.25
C ASP A 166 9.88 2.25 -22.11
N ASN A 167 9.45 1.37 -21.20
CA ASN A 167 10.01 0.02 -21.03
C ASN A 167 9.42 -1.03 -21.98
N CYS A 168 8.57 -0.63 -22.95
CA CYS A 168 7.91 -1.52 -23.89
C CYS A 168 7.15 -2.67 -23.19
N ALA A 169 6.43 -2.35 -22.11
CA ALA A 169 5.72 -3.35 -21.34
C ALA A 169 4.47 -3.86 -22.06
N GLU A 170 4.25 -5.17 -22.03
CA GLU A 170 3.18 -5.84 -22.78
C GLU A 170 2.05 -6.34 -21.86
N PRO A 171 0.79 -6.32 -22.34
CA PRO A 171 0.36 -5.80 -23.64
C PRO A 171 0.12 -4.27 -23.59
N LEU A 172 0.45 -3.55 -24.67
CA LEU A 172 0.43 -2.08 -24.71
C LEU A 172 -0.99 -1.49 -24.57
N ASN A 173 -2.00 -2.19 -25.09
CA ASN A 173 -3.39 -1.78 -24.97
C ASN A 173 -3.81 -1.63 -23.50
N LEU A 174 -3.34 -2.52 -22.62
CA LEU A 174 -3.63 -2.46 -21.19
C LEU A 174 -3.11 -1.15 -20.56
N LEU A 175 -1.94 -0.66 -20.98
CA LEU A 175 -1.42 0.63 -20.51
C LEU A 175 -2.23 1.81 -21.02
N ASN A 176 -2.73 1.73 -22.26
CA ASN A 176 -3.56 2.77 -22.86
C ASN A 176 -4.92 2.84 -22.17
N GLU A 177 -5.60 1.70 -22.03
CA GLU A 177 -6.87 1.59 -21.29
C GLU A 177 -6.72 2.10 -19.85
N ALA A 178 -5.62 1.74 -19.16
CA ALA A 178 -5.36 2.24 -17.81
C ALA A 178 -5.10 3.77 -17.76
N SER A 179 -4.44 4.32 -18.78
CA SER A 179 -4.21 5.77 -18.88
C SER A 179 -5.51 6.52 -19.11
N ASP A 180 -6.33 6.07 -20.06
CA ASP A 180 -7.62 6.69 -20.38
C ASP A 180 -8.54 6.63 -19.16
N ALA A 181 -8.58 5.49 -18.47
CA ALA A 181 -9.38 5.32 -17.26
C ALA A 181 -8.90 6.22 -16.10
N LEU A 182 -7.59 6.42 -15.95
CA LEU A 182 -7.03 7.36 -14.96
C LEU A 182 -7.46 8.80 -15.26
N GLU A 183 -7.35 9.24 -16.52
CA GLU A 183 -7.76 10.61 -16.91
C GLU A 183 -9.26 10.83 -16.71
N MET A 184 -10.10 9.85 -17.09
CA MET A 184 -11.55 9.92 -16.88
C MET A 184 -11.91 10.05 -15.39
N ARG A 185 -11.25 9.29 -14.51
CA ARG A 185 -11.46 9.40 -13.05
C ARG A 185 -10.94 10.73 -12.49
N ALA A 186 -9.78 11.19 -12.96
CA ALA A 186 -9.22 12.47 -12.53
C ALA A 186 -10.13 13.66 -12.90
N LEU A 187 -10.69 13.66 -14.11
CA LEU A 187 -11.64 14.69 -14.56
C LEU A 187 -12.94 14.66 -13.74
N ARG A 188 -13.47 13.47 -13.44
CA ARG A 188 -14.66 13.33 -12.60
C ARG A 188 -14.43 13.85 -11.19
N ASN A 189 -13.28 13.54 -10.59
CA ASN A 189 -12.95 14.02 -9.25
C ASN A 189 -12.83 15.56 -9.21
N LEU A 190 -12.36 16.19 -10.29
CA LEU A 190 -12.33 17.65 -10.40
C LEU A 190 -13.75 18.23 -10.51
N SER A 191 -14.63 17.64 -11.32
CA SER A 191 -16.01 18.12 -11.44
C SER A 191 -16.83 17.97 -10.16
N ASP A 192 -16.62 16.87 -9.42
CA ASP A 192 -17.31 16.64 -8.16
C ASP A 192 -16.85 17.64 -7.09
N SER A 193 -15.60 18.12 -7.14
CA SER A 193 -15.07 19.14 -6.22
C SER A 193 -15.54 20.56 -6.51
N GLU A 194 -15.95 20.89 -7.74
CA GLU A 194 -16.50 22.22 -8.07
C GLU A 194 -17.96 22.38 -7.64
N GLY A 195 -18.66 21.28 -7.30
CA GLY A 195 -20.03 21.28 -6.81
C GLY A 195 -20.20 21.58 -5.31
N ASP A 196 -19.12 21.48 -4.52
CA ASP A 196 -19.13 21.72 -3.06
C ASP A 196 -18.81 23.18 -2.71
N PHE A 197 -19.54 24.14 -3.30
CA PHE A 197 -19.61 25.49 -2.74
C PHE A 197 -20.43 25.44 -1.44
N ILE A 198 -19.73 25.12 -0.35
CA ILE A 198 -20.26 25.13 1.01
C ILE A 198 -20.76 26.55 1.33
N ASP A 199 -22.06 26.66 1.66
CA ASP A 199 -22.69 27.85 2.20
C ASP A 199 -21.86 28.37 3.39
N GLY A 200 -21.48 29.64 3.34
CA GLY A 200 -20.45 30.26 4.18
C GLY A 200 -20.81 30.45 5.66
N SER A 201 -21.60 29.56 6.25
CA SER A 201 -22.08 29.66 7.64
C SER A 201 -21.52 28.61 8.60
N GLU A 202 -20.60 27.75 8.18
CA GLU A 202 -19.89 26.84 9.09
C GLU A 202 -18.41 27.27 9.20
N LEU A 203 -18.19 28.38 9.92
CA LEU A 203 -16.87 28.80 10.40
C LEU A 203 -16.39 27.83 11.47
N ASP A 204 -16.12 26.61 11.04
CA ASP A 204 -15.57 25.57 11.88
C ASP A 204 -14.18 25.99 12.37
N MET A 205 -13.94 25.68 13.64
CA MET A 205 -12.80 26.13 14.43
C MET A 205 -11.48 25.57 13.85
N GLN A 206 -10.94 26.25 12.83
CA GLN A 206 -9.75 25.83 12.12
C GLN A 206 -8.55 25.82 13.07
N ARG A 207 -7.89 24.66 13.21
CA ARG A 207 -6.75 24.48 14.12
C ARG A 207 -5.59 25.37 13.67
N LEU A 208 -5.12 26.25 14.56
CA LEU A 208 -3.89 27.03 14.35
C LEU A 208 -2.68 26.14 14.64
N ALA A 209 -1.92 25.79 13.60
CA ALA A 209 -0.64 25.09 13.76
C ALA A 209 0.29 25.95 14.62
N LEU A 210 0.93 25.33 15.63
CA LEU A 210 1.76 26.02 16.62
C LEU A 210 1.04 27.16 17.38
N GLY A 211 -0.29 27.11 17.49
CA GLY A 211 -1.08 28.09 18.25
C GLY A 211 -0.70 28.11 19.73
N GLN A 212 -0.72 29.30 20.34
CA GLN A 212 -0.36 29.46 21.75
C GLN A 212 -1.48 28.91 22.65
N LEU A 213 -1.10 28.12 23.66
CA LEU A 213 -2.00 27.69 24.71
C LEU A 213 -2.43 28.90 25.55
N THR A 214 -3.73 29.07 25.74
CA THR A 214 -4.26 30.10 26.63
C THR A 214 -4.00 29.70 28.08
N GLY A 215 -3.12 30.43 28.78
CA GLY A 215 -2.93 30.25 30.22
C GLY A 215 -4.19 30.62 31.02
N LEU A 216 -4.38 30.01 32.18
CA LEU A 216 -5.48 30.35 33.10
C LEU A 216 -4.95 31.18 34.28
N GLY A 217 -5.76 32.14 34.74
CA GLY A 217 -5.44 32.98 35.90
C GLY A 217 -4.45 34.11 35.62
N PRO A 218 -4.15 34.97 36.62
CA PRO A 218 -3.32 36.16 36.47
C PRO A 218 -1.88 35.85 36.06
N ASN A 219 -1.36 34.67 36.42
CA ASN A 219 -0.01 34.23 36.10
C ASN A 219 0.11 33.52 34.74
N HIS A 220 -0.99 33.39 33.99
CA HIS A 220 -1.03 32.70 32.69
C HIS A 220 -0.42 31.28 32.74
N GLU A 221 -0.71 30.54 33.82
CA GLU A 221 -0.17 29.20 34.02
C GLU A 221 -0.81 28.19 33.05
N ALA A 222 -0.01 27.23 32.59
CA ALA A 222 -0.48 26.21 31.67
C ALA A 222 -1.54 25.34 32.36
N PRO A 223 -2.76 25.20 31.79
CA PRO A 223 -3.82 24.45 32.43
C PRO A 223 -3.51 22.94 32.46
N VAL A 224 -3.78 22.30 33.60
CA VAL A 224 -3.63 20.84 33.79
C VAL A 224 -4.63 20.05 32.93
N PHE A 225 -5.79 20.64 32.63
CA PHE A 225 -6.81 20.07 31.76
C PHE A 225 -6.96 20.90 30.48
N ARG A 226 -6.83 20.24 29.33
CA ARG A 226 -7.03 20.89 28.03
C ARG A 226 -8.52 21.06 27.76
N ASN A 227 -8.98 22.31 27.65
CA ASN A 227 -10.35 22.61 27.27
C ASN A 227 -10.46 22.65 25.74
N SER A 228 -11.07 21.62 25.12
CA SER A 228 -11.08 21.40 23.67
C SER A 228 -11.94 22.40 22.87
N PHE A 229 -12.71 23.26 23.54
CA PHE A 229 -13.67 24.17 22.92
C PHE A 229 -13.17 25.62 22.78
N LYS A 230 -11.96 25.95 23.27
CA LYS A 230 -11.40 27.32 23.18
C LYS A 230 -10.36 27.42 22.06
N LYS A 231 -10.51 28.44 21.21
CA LYS A 231 -9.56 28.75 20.12
C LYS A 231 -8.20 29.15 20.71
N PRO A 232 -7.07 28.53 20.31
CA PRO A 232 -5.75 29.01 20.66
C PRO A 232 -5.50 30.39 20.04
N TYR A 233 -4.84 31.29 20.75
CA TYR A 233 -4.49 32.61 20.19
C TYR A 233 -3.40 32.46 19.12
N SER A 234 -3.43 33.33 18.11
CA SER A 234 -2.30 33.49 17.20
C SER A 234 -1.11 34.04 17.99
N LEU A 235 0.10 33.55 17.67
CA LEU A 235 1.35 34.15 18.15
C LEU A 235 1.54 35.53 17.50
N HIS A 236 0.76 36.54 17.89
CA HIS A 236 1.08 37.93 17.63
C HIS A 236 1.71 38.51 18.89
N SER A 237 3.03 38.35 19.00
CA SER A 237 3.84 39.26 19.77
C SER A 237 4.68 40.07 18.78
N ASP A 238 4.35 41.34 18.60
CA ASP A 238 5.21 42.34 17.95
C ASP A 238 6.46 42.67 18.80
N ILE A 239 7.08 41.64 19.36
CA ILE A 239 8.33 41.75 20.14
C ILE A 239 9.26 40.66 19.65
N ARG A 240 9.76 40.85 18.43
CA ARG A 240 11.03 40.25 18.04
C ARG A 240 12.12 41.15 18.62
N SER A 241 12.56 40.89 19.85
CA SER A 241 13.87 41.40 20.24
C SER A 241 14.86 40.83 19.22
N HIS A 242 15.59 41.71 18.54
CA HIS A 242 16.60 41.32 17.56
C HIS A 242 17.52 40.27 18.20
N ARG A 243 17.33 39.00 17.85
CA ARG A 243 18.39 38.01 18.00
C ARG A 243 19.47 38.51 17.05
N SER A 244 20.53 39.06 17.61
CA SER A 244 21.74 39.35 16.84
C SER A 244 22.18 38.03 16.23
N GLU A 245 21.94 37.86 14.94
CA GLU A 245 22.60 36.83 14.15
C GLU A 245 24.10 37.12 14.26
N SER A 246 24.76 36.41 15.17
CA SER A 246 26.18 36.54 15.39
C SER A 246 26.89 36.18 14.09
N ALA A 247 27.44 37.20 13.46
CA ALA A 247 28.27 37.12 12.28
C ALA A 247 29.50 36.25 12.56
N LYS A 248 29.46 34.99 12.12
CA LYS A 248 30.61 34.26 11.60
C LYS A 248 30.19 33.53 10.34
N LYS A 249 30.11 34.26 9.22
CA LYS A 249 30.03 33.68 7.86
C LYS A 249 31.44 33.42 7.37
N GLU A 250 32.09 32.38 7.88
CA GLU A 250 33.19 31.76 7.15
C GLU A 250 32.69 30.41 6.66
N ASN A 251 32.58 30.29 5.33
CA ASN A 251 32.06 29.16 4.54
C ASN A 251 30.53 28.93 4.57
N THR A 252 29.77 29.83 3.95
CA THR A 252 28.39 29.55 3.50
C THR A 252 28.35 29.28 2.00
N PHE A 253 27.84 28.11 1.60
CA PHE A 253 27.60 27.74 0.20
C PHE A 253 26.15 28.06 -0.20
N GLN A 254 25.96 28.52 -1.44
CA GLN A 254 24.64 28.82 -1.98
C GLN A 254 23.91 27.54 -2.38
N ILE A 255 22.62 27.45 -2.05
CA ILE A 255 21.77 26.34 -2.45
C ILE A 255 21.36 26.57 -3.92
N TYR A 256 21.51 25.54 -4.75
CA TYR A 256 21.16 25.58 -6.16
C TYR A 256 19.66 25.89 -6.33
N GLN A 257 19.35 27.00 -7.00
CA GLN A 257 17.98 27.34 -7.40
C GLN A 257 17.74 26.85 -8.82
N VAL A 258 16.88 25.84 -8.96
CA VAL A 258 16.37 25.38 -10.26
C VAL A 258 15.52 26.50 -10.86
N ARG A 259 15.91 27.06 -12.01
CA ARG A 259 15.05 27.99 -12.75
C ARG A 259 13.84 27.22 -13.27
N LYS A 260 12.65 27.66 -12.87
CA LYS A 260 11.36 27.17 -13.40
C LYS A 260 11.21 27.53 -14.87
#